data_AF-A0A7W8XQJ2-F1
#
_entry.id   AF-A0A7W8XQJ2-F1
#
_cell.length_a   1.000
_cell.length_b   1.000
_cell.length_c   1.000
_cell.angle_alpha   90.00
_cell.angle_beta   90.00
_cell.angle_gamma   90.00
#
_symmetry.space_group_name_H-M   'P 1'
#
loop_
_entity.id
_entity.type
_entity.pdbx_description
1 polymer ?
#
loop_
_entity_poly.entity_id
_entity_poly.type
_entity_poly.pdbx_seq_one_letter_code
_entity_poly.pdbx_strand_id
1 'polypeptide(L)'
;MNSIVIARYKESLDWVLNIPDDFEVYIYNKGEPISDPLIIDRADHIIDRQNVGRESETYIHHMLTVPRDADSFTVFSQGDPFTHSPDFLPLLENWRQWDSLQPLTWQWQADHNIPPASLLADYERRLGGRLRVRPERFSLSSWGPPDFVDEGALGTSRDYCAFHGNPPEGENVASDFLRKCGLDELADKARAHSFGVFTYGAIFAVRNNLIAKWPRKSLEITYQATLGMPVYGYMLERMWLHFFGAEFDVPVAPKVTLEQPLPRQAPMELGYPKAAPSTVDPNDDIISVQVEELSDKVEKLRIEISELRETVKVQRLSASARH
;
A
#
# COMPACT_ATOMS: atom_id res chain seq x y z
N MET A 1 -23.30 -17.24 -7.01
CA MET A 1 -22.47 -16.85 -8.17
C MET A 1 -21.41 -15.92 -7.63
N ASN A 2 -20.14 -16.10 -7.99
CA ASN A 2 -19.08 -15.21 -7.51
C ASN A 2 -19.15 -13.88 -8.26
N SER A 3 -18.49 -12.85 -7.74
CA SER A 3 -18.43 -11.54 -8.40
C SER A 3 -16.98 -11.09 -8.54
N ILE A 4 -16.69 -10.33 -9.58
CA ILE A 4 -15.44 -9.59 -9.74
C ILE A 4 -15.73 -8.11 -9.95
N VAL A 5 -15.04 -7.28 -9.17
CA VAL A 5 -15.19 -5.84 -9.10
C VAL A 5 -13.94 -5.19 -9.65
N ILE A 6 -14.08 -4.54 -10.81
CA ILE A 6 -13.00 -3.96 -11.57
C ILE A 6 -13.09 -2.43 -11.46
N ALA A 7 -12.09 -1.82 -10.84
CA ALA A 7 -11.92 -0.36 -10.84
C ALA A 7 -11.08 0.06 -12.05
N ARG A 8 -11.71 0.60 -13.08
CA ARG A 8 -11.06 0.97 -14.35
C ARG A 8 -10.99 2.48 -14.53
N TYR A 9 -9.85 2.99 -14.98
CA TYR A 9 -9.68 4.39 -15.40
C TYR A 9 -9.29 4.51 -16.87
N LYS A 10 -8.12 4.01 -17.27
CA LYS A 10 -7.60 4.15 -18.66
C LYS A 10 -7.13 2.83 -19.26
N GLU A 11 -7.12 1.78 -18.46
CA GLU A 11 -6.64 0.46 -18.80
C GLU A 11 -7.53 -0.18 -19.87
N SER A 12 -6.93 -1.06 -20.69
CA SER A 12 -7.68 -1.94 -21.60
C SER A 12 -8.40 -3.02 -20.78
N LEU A 13 -9.59 -3.38 -21.24
CA LEU A 13 -10.45 -4.39 -20.61
C LEU A 13 -10.58 -5.65 -21.47
N ASP A 14 -9.76 -5.84 -22.51
CA ASP A 14 -9.84 -7.00 -23.41
C ASP A 14 -9.79 -8.35 -22.66
N TRP A 15 -9.06 -8.37 -21.54
CA TRP A 15 -8.92 -9.57 -20.71
C TRP A 15 -10.21 -10.00 -20.02
N VAL A 16 -11.18 -9.09 -19.85
CA VAL A 16 -12.48 -9.37 -19.21
C VAL A 16 -13.23 -10.48 -19.95
N LEU A 17 -13.03 -10.60 -21.26
CA LEU A 17 -13.60 -11.66 -22.10
C LEU A 17 -13.18 -13.07 -21.66
N ASN A 18 -12.06 -13.19 -20.93
CA ASN A 18 -11.52 -14.46 -20.46
C ASN A 18 -11.81 -14.73 -18.98
N ILE A 19 -12.60 -13.86 -18.31
CA ILE A 19 -13.05 -14.13 -16.94
C ILE A 19 -14.00 -15.33 -16.98
N PRO A 20 -13.83 -16.35 -16.12
CA PRO A 20 -14.71 -17.51 -16.08
C PRO A 20 -16.18 -17.14 -15.87
N ASP A 21 -17.10 -17.88 -16.49
CA ASP A 21 -18.55 -17.66 -16.40
C ASP A 21 -19.13 -17.86 -14.98
N ASP A 22 -18.34 -18.44 -14.06
CA ASP A 22 -18.67 -18.53 -12.64
C ASP A 22 -18.71 -17.15 -11.94
N PHE A 23 -18.28 -16.08 -12.61
CA PHE A 23 -18.17 -14.72 -12.10
C PHE A 23 -19.08 -13.72 -12.82
N GLU A 24 -19.90 -13.04 -12.03
CA GLU A 24 -20.56 -11.79 -12.39
C GLU A 24 -19.53 -10.64 -12.45
N VAL A 25 -19.51 -9.89 -13.54
CA VAL A 25 -18.50 -8.85 -13.80
C VAL A 25 -19.08 -7.47 -13.57
N TYR A 26 -18.55 -6.79 -12.55
CA TYR A 26 -18.82 -5.39 -12.24
C TYR A 26 -17.64 -4.53 -12.69
N ILE A 27 -17.89 -3.61 -13.63
CA ILE A 27 -16.92 -2.64 -14.10
C ILE A 27 -17.34 -1.26 -13.63
N TYR A 28 -16.58 -0.70 -12.70
CA TYR A 28 -16.71 0.69 -12.30
C TYR A 28 -15.77 1.53 -13.17
N ASN A 29 -16.36 2.26 -14.10
CA ASN A 29 -15.64 3.03 -15.10
C ASN A 29 -15.43 4.49 -14.63
N LYS A 30 -14.18 4.88 -14.39
CA LYS A 30 -13.78 6.24 -13.98
C LYS A 30 -13.22 7.11 -15.11
N GLY A 31 -13.12 6.56 -16.32
CA GLY A 31 -12.53 7.25 -17.47
C GLY A 31 -13.48 7.30 -18.66
N GLU A 32 -12.90 7.27 -19.86
CA GLU A 32 -13.68 7.36 -21.09
C GLU A 32 -14.73 6.22 -21.18
N PRO A 33 -15.92 6.48 -21.73
CA PRO A 33 -16.95 5.46 -21.88
C PRO A 33 -16.44 4.20 -22.59
N ILE A 34 -16.84 3.04 -22.09
CA ILE A 34 -16.54 1.75 -22.71
C ILE A 34 -17.46 1.60 -23.92
N SER A 35 -16.87 1.43 -25.10
CA SER A 35 -17.60 1.36 -26.38
C SER A 35 -17.46 0.03 -27.11
N ASP A 36 -16.58 -0.86 -26.67
CA ASP A 36 -16.40 -2.18 -27.28
C ASP A 36 -17.62 -3.07 -26.99
N PRO A 37 -18.36 -3.53 -28.02
CA PRO A 37 -19.55 -4.35 -27.84
C PRO A 37 -19.29 -5.69 -27.15
N LEU A 38 -18.12 -6.30 -27.33
CA LEU A 38 -17.79 -7.59 -26.70
C LEU A 38 -17.59 -7.42 -25.20
N ILE A 39 -16.97 -6.31 -24.79
CA ILE A 39 -16.77 -5.99 -23.37
C ILE A 39 -18.10 -5.62 -22.73
N ILE A 40 -18.96 -4.88 -23.44
CA ILE A 40 -20.31 -4.54 -22.98
C ILE A 40 -21.16 -5.80 -22.80
N ASP A 41 -21.08 -6.75 -23.72
CA ASP A 41 -21.81 -8.03 -23.63
C ASP A 41 -21.27 -8.93 -22.51
N ARG A 42 -19.95 -8.94 -22.30
CA ARG A 42 -19.34 -9.72 -21.23
C ARG A 42 -19.59 -9.14 -19.83
N ALA A 43 -19.69 -7.83 -19.70
CA ALA A 43 -19.86 -7.17 -18.41
C ALA A 43 -21.34 -7.21 -17.97
N ASP A 44 -21.61 -7.85 -16.83
CA ASP A 44 -22.95 -7.84 -16.24
C ASP A 44 -23.37 -6.44 -15.80
N HIS A 45 -22.41 -5.63 -15.31
CA HIS A 45 -22.65 -4.26 -14.85
C HIS A 45 -21.53 -3.32 -15.29
N ILE A 46 -21.88 -2.24 -15.98
CA ILE A 46 -20.98 -1.10 -16.24
C ILE A 46 -21.53 0.12 -15.51
N ILE A 47 -20.77 0.64 -14.55
CA ILE A 47 -21.18 1.72 -13.65
C ILE A 47 -20.21 2.88 -13.80
N ASP A 48 -20.65 3.96 -14.44
CA ASP A 48 -19.85 5.18 -14.56
C ASP A 48 -19.69 5.88 -13.20
N ARG A 49 -18.46 6.31 -12.93
CA ARG A 49 -18.04 6.90 -11.67
C ARG A 49 -17.17 8.12 -11.92
N GLN A 50 -17.28 9.13 -11.08
CA GLN A 50 -16.28 10.19 -11.04
C GLN A 50 -14.94 9.64 -10.57
N ASN A 51 -13.84 10.15 -11.15
CA ASN A 51 -12.48 9.82 -10.73
C ASN A 51 -12.10 10.57 -9.44
N VAL A 52 -12.81 10.28 -8.35
CA VAL A 52 -12.59 10.80 -7.00
C VAL A 52 -12.10 9.66 -6.12
N GLY A 53 -10.81 9.64 -5.82
CA GLY A 53 -10.16 8.54 -5.11
C GLY A 53 -9.69 7.38 -6.01
N ARG A 54 -8.86 6.50 -5.43
CA ARG A 54 -8.22 5.36 -6.10
C ARG A 54 -9.17 4.16 -6.27
N GLU A 55 -8.65 2.99 -6.64
CA GLU A 55 -9.42 1.73 -6.69
C GLU A 55 -10.10 1.41 -5.35
N SER A 56 -9.45 1.75 -4.25
CA SER A 56 -9.98 1.54 -2.90
C SER A 56 -11.35 2.21 -2.66
N GLU A 57 -11.56 3.40 -3.22
CA GLU A 57 -12.86 4.09 -3.13
C GLU A 57 -13.97 3.27 -3.81
N THR A 58 -13.65 2.68 -4.96
CA THR A 58 -14.58 1.85 -5.74
C THR A 58 -14.95 0.57 -5.00
N TYR A 59 -13.97 -0.07 -4.37
CA TYR A 59 -14.21 -1.30 -3.62
C TYR A 59 -15.16 -1.05 -2.45
N ILE A 60 -14.92 0.01 -1.68
CA ILE A 60 -15.80 0.37 -0.56
C ILE A 60 -17.17 0.79 -1.07
N HIS A 61 -17.25 1.55 -2.16
CA HIS A 61 -18.53 1.90 -2.78
C HIS A 61 -19.34 0.64 -3.11
N HIS A 62 -18.73 -0.34 -3.78
CA HIS A 62 -19.39 -1.61 -4.11
C HIS A 62 -19.84 -2.34 -2.84
N MET A 63 -18.99 -2.42 -1.81
CA MET A 63 -19.36 -3.00 -0.52
C MET A 63 -20.55 -2.25 0.13
N LEU A 64 -20.71 -0.95 -0.07
CA LEU A 64 -21.81 -0.19 0.53
C LEU A 64 -23.13 -0.32 -0.23
N THR A 65 -23.10 -0.54 -1.54
CA THR A 65 -24.26 -0.38 -2.43
C THR A 65 -24.76 -1.67 -3.05
N VAL A 66 -23.94 -2.71 -3.17
CA VAL A 66 -24.30 -3.95 -3.85
C VAL A 66 -24.62 -5.06 -2.83
N PRO A 67 -25.85 -5.63 -2.87
CA PRO A 67 -26.21 -6.81 -2.09
C PRO A 67 -25.34 -8.01 -2.46
N ARG A 68 -25.04 -8.87 -1.48
CA ARG A 68 -24.11 -10.00 -1.65
C ARG A 68 -24.65 -11.26 -1.00
N ASP A 69 -24.47 -12.38 -1.68
CA ASP A 69 -24.72 -13.72 -1.15
C ASP A 69 -23.55 -14.17 -0.26
N ALA A 70 -23.82 -14.65 0.96
CA ALA A 70 -22.81 -14.83 1.99
C ALA A 70 -21.74 -15.89 1.66
N ASP A 71 -22.11 -16.93 0.91
CA ASP A 71 -21.26 -18.09 0.62
C ASP A 71 -20.39 -17.89 -0.64
N SER A 72 -20.70 -16.87 -1.44
CA SER A 72 -19.98 -16.51 -2.66
C SER A 72 -18.75 -15.63 -2.38
N PHE A 73 -17.80 -15.62 -3.32
CA PHE A 73 -16.63 -14.72 -3.31
C PHE A 73 -16.92 -13.41 -4.03
N THR A 74 -16.32 -12.32 -3.54
CA THR A 74 -16.07 -11.11 -4.33
C THR A 74 -14.56 -10.96 -4.55
N VAL A 75 -14.16 -10.84 -5.81
CA VAL A 75 -12.80 -10.52 -6.25
C VAL A 75 -12.72 -9.01 -6.48
N PHE A 76 -11.69 -8.36 -5.98
CA PHE A 76 -11.39 -6.95 -6.25
C PHE A 76 -10.14 -6.85 -7.10
N SER A 77 -10.19 -6.03 -8.15
CA SER A 77 -9.08 -5.83 -9.09
C SER A 77 -9.05 -4.41 -9.66
N GLN A 78 -7.87 -3.95 -10.06
CA GLN A 78 -7.69 -2.78 -10.91
C GLN A 78 -8.00 -3.15 -12.38
N GLY A 79 -8.10 -2.15 -13.25
CA GLY A 79 -8.39 -2.32 -14.68
C GLY A 79 -7.34 -3.14 -15.43
N ASP A 80 -6.09 -3.17 -14.95
CA ASP A 80 -5.02 -4.05 -15.46
C ASP A 80 -4.41 -4.84 -14.29
N PRO A 81 -4.86 -6.10 -14.08
CA PRO A 81 -4.33 -6.92 -12.99
C PRO A 81 -2.94 -7.48 -13.26
N PHE A 82 -2.50 -7.61 -14.52
CA PHE A 82 -1.39 -8.48 -14.90
C PHE A 82 -0.03 -7.94 -14.48
N THR A 83 0.08 -6.61 -14.34
CA THR A 83 1.28 -5.96 -13.82
C THR A 83 1.58 -6.35 -12.36
N HIS A 84 0.55 -6.78 -11.62
CA HIS A 84 0.65 -7.22 -10.22
C HIS A 84 0.42 -8.72 -10.04
N SER A 85 -0.37 -9.31 -10.91
CA SER A 85 -0.79 -10.71 -10.90
C SER A 85 -0.64 -11.34 -12.30
N PRO A 86 0.58 -11.76 -12.66
CA PRO A 86 0.82 -12.39 -13.96
C PRO A 86 -0.02 -13.65 -14.22
N ASP A 87 -0.46 -14.34 -13.16
CA ASP A 87 -1.31 -15.53 -13.22
C ASP A 87 -2.79 -15.24 -12.91
N PHE A 88 -3.25 -13.99 -13.07
CA PHE A 88 -4.58 -13.58 -12.61
C PHE A 88 -5.73 -14.46 -13.14
N LEU A 89 -5.79 -14.70 -14.45
CA LEU A 89 -6.84 -15.53 -15.05
C LEU A 89 -6.77 -17.01 -14.58
N PRO A 90 -5.60 -17.69 -14.63
CA PRO A 90 -5.46 -19.02 -14.02
C PRO A 90 -5.84 -19.07 -12.54
N LEU A 91 -5.61 -18.00 -11.78
CA LEU A 91 -6.04 -17.92 -10.38
C LEU A 91 -7.56 -17.88 -10.28
N LEU A 92 -8.25 -17.08 -11.10
CA LEU A 92 -9.72 -17.03 -11.15
C LEU A 92 -10.32 -18.40 -11.51
N GLU A 93 -9.74 -19.10 -12.49
CA GLU A 93 -10.19 -20.46 -12.87
C GLU A 93 -10.11 -21.45 -11.70
N ASN A 94 -9.13 -21.26 -10.81
CA ASN A 94 -8.89 -22.11 -9.65
C ASN A 94 -9.60 -21.65 -8.37
N TRP A 95 -10.64 -20.81 -8.47
CA TRP A 95 -11.31 -20.20 -7.30
C TRP A 95 -11.83 -21.20 -6.26
N ARG A 96 -12.15 -22.43 -6.69
CA ARG A 96 -12.64 -23.51 -5.81
C ARG A 96 -11.60 -23.97 -4.80
N GLN A 97 -10.33 -23.63 -5.00
CA GLN A 97 -9.22 -23.96 -4.10
C GLN A 97 -8.86 -22.82 -3.13
N TRP A 98 -9.55 -21.67 -3.23
CA TRP A 98 -9.25 -20.52 -2.39
C TRP A 98 -9.72 -20.71 -0.95
N ASP A 99 -8.91 -20.18 -0.04
CA ASP A 99 -9.35 -19.90 1.33
C ASP A 99 -10.40 -18.78 1.36
N SER A 100 -11.02 -18.55 2.52
CA SER A 100 -12.07 -17.52 2.64
C SER A 100 -11.57 -16.10 2.34
N LEU A 101 -10.25 -15.89 2.42
CA LEU A 101 -9.54 -14.69 2.02
C LEU A 101 -8.34 -15.14 1.18
N GLN A 102 -8.27 -14.70 -0.07
CA GLN A 102 -7.26 -15.12 -1.03
C GLN A 102 -6.52 -13.90 -1.60
N PRO A 103 -5.24 -13.70 -1.26
CA PRO A 103 -4.39 -12.77 -1.99
C PRO A 103 -4.15 -13.31 -3.41
N LEU A 104 -4.05 -12.42 -4.40
CA LEU A 104 -3.96 -12.80 -5.80
C LEU A 104 -2.76 -12.19 -6.52
N THR A 105 -1.76 -11.67 -5.82
CA THR A 105 -0.65 -10.93 -6.45
C THR A 105 0.73 -11.50 -6.16
N TRP A 106 1.69 -11.02 -6.94
CA TRP A 106 3.07 -11.46 -6.94
C TRP A 106 4.06 -10.31 -6.69
N GLN A 107 3.87 -9.15 -7.32
CA GLN A 107 4.84 -8.04 -7.32
C GLN A 107 4.22 -6.67 -7.66
N TRP A 108 5.00 -5.59 -7.52
CA TRP A 108 4.69 -4.26 -8.07
C TRP A 108 5.45 -4.04 -9.38
N GLN A 109 4.87 -4.41 -10.53
CA GLN A 109 5.43 -4.30 -11.90
C GLN A 109 6.89 -4.77 -12.08
N ALA A 110 7.16 -5.58 -13.10
CA ALA A 110 8.48 -6.22 -13.24
C ALA A 110 9.64 -5.20 -13.30
N ASP A 111 9.44 -4.09 -14.01
CA ASP A 111 10.47 -3.08 -14.26
C ASP A 111 10.88 -2.28 -13.02
N HIS A 112 10.01 -2.26 -11.99
CA HIS A 112 10.33 -1.58 -10.74
C HIS A 112 11.19 -2.42 -9.80
N ASN A 113 11.33 -3.72 -10.06
CA ASN A 113 12.13 -4.64 -9.25
C ASN A 113 11.74 -4.61 -7.76
N ILE A 114 10.43 -4.53 -7.51
CA ILE A 114 9.81 -4.55 -6.18
C ILE A 114 8.75 -5.65 -6.18
N PRO A 115 8.95 -6.74 -5.42
CA PRO A 115 10.17 -7.12 -4.71
C PRO A 115 11.35 -7.36 -5.67
N PRO A 116 12.60 -7.37 -5.18
CA PRO A 116 13.76 -7.68 -6.02
C PRO A 116 13.63 -9.03 -6.73
N ALA A 117 14.00 -9.10 -8.01
CA ALA A 117 13.88 -10.30 -8.83
C ALA A 117 14.63 -11.51 -8.25
N SER A 118 15.73 -11.29 -7.54
CA SER A 118 16.45 -12.35 -6.82
C SER A 118 15.59 -12.99 -5.72
N LEU A 119 14.85 -12.18 -4.96
CA LEU A 119 13.90 -12.65 -3.95
C LEU A 119 12.78 -13.44 -4.61
N LEU A 120 12.21 -12.92 -5.70
CA LEU A 120 11.12 -13.57 -6.43
C LEU A 120 11.55 -14.92 -7.00
N ALA A 121 12.75 -15.03 -7.57
CA ALA A 121 13.28 -16.29 -8.08
C ALA A 121 13.39 -17.36 -6.99
N ASP A 122 13.80 -16.99 -5.78
CA ASP A 122 13.88 -17.92 -4.65
C ASP A 122 12.49 -18.37 -4.17
N TYR A 123 11.48 -17.50 -4.23
CA TYR A 123 10.09 -17.86 -3.96
C TYR A 123 9.51 -18.77 -5.05
N GLU A 124 9.73 -18.45 -6.32
CA GLU A 124 9.21 -19.21 -7.46
C GLU A 124 9.71 -20.66 -7.45
N ARG A 125 10.99 -20.90 -7.14
CA ARG A 125 11.53 -22.26 -6.96
C ARG A 125 10.77 -23.06 -5.90
N ARG A 126 10.26 -22.40 -4.84
CA ARG A 126 9.49 -23.02 -3.76
C ARG A 126 8.00 -23.20 -4.09
N LEU A 127 7.48 -22.54 -5.13
CA LEU A 127 6.11 -22.76 -5.57
C LEU A 127 5.92 -24.15 -6.16
N GLY A 128 6.95 -24.73 -6.79
CA GLY A 128 6.88 -26.08 -7.32
C GLY A 128 5.82 -26.23 -8.41
N GLY A 129 5.65 -25.22 -9.26
CA GLY A 129 4.64 -25.19 -10.33
C GLY A 129 3.27 -24.67 -9.91
N ARG A 130 3.07 -24.28 -8.65
CA ARG A 130 1.87 -23.55 -8.22
C ARG A 130 1.84 -22.14 -8.80
N LEU A 131 0.63 -21.60 -8.95
CA LEU A 131 0.39 -20.24 -9.43
C LEU A 131 1.05 -19.19 -8.51
N ARG A 132 1.52 -18.09 -9.12
CA ARG A 132 2.25 -17.02 -8.46
C ARG A 132 1.34 -16.19 -7.57
N VAL A 133 1.42 -16.48 -6.27
CA VAL A 133 0.81 -15.69 -5.20
C VAL A 133 1.82 -15.54 -4.07
N ARG A 134 2.05 -14.30 -3.64
CA ARG A 134 2.95 -13.97 -2.53
C ARG A 134 2.45 -12.72 -1.81
N PRO A 135 1.79 -12.88 -0.64
CA PRO A 135 1.56 -11.77 0.26
C PRO A 135 2.89 -11.15 0.68
N GLU A 136 3.00 -9.84 0.56
CA GLU A 136 4.20 -9.12 0.96
C GLU A 136 4.10 -8.68 2.41
N ARG A 137 5.18 -8.86 3.16
CA ARG A 137 5.23 -8.45 4.56
C ARG A 137 5.65 -6.99 4.65
N PHE A 138 5.04 -6.22 5.55
CA PHE A 138 5.37 -4.81 5.74
C PHE A 138 5.33 -4.42 7.22
N SER A 139 6.11 -3.40 7.58
CA SER A 139 6.14 -2.86 8.94
C SER A 139 4.91 -1.98 9.19
N LEU A 140 4.22 -2.18 10.32
CA LEU A 140 3.07 -1.36 10.73
C LEU A 140 3.48 0.07 11.15
N SER A 141 4.77 0.31 11.39
CA SER A 141 5.32 1.63 11.73
C SER A 141 5.87 2.39 10.51
N SER A 142 6.84 1.83 9.78
CA SER A 142 7.45 2.49 8.61
C SER A 142 6.72 2.26 7.28
N TRP A 143 5.76 1.34 7.22
CA TRP A 143 5.02 0.93 6.02
C TRP A 143 5.81 0.15 4.96
N GLY A 144 7.15 0.17 5.07
CA GLY A 144 8.07 -0.54 4.19
C GLY A 144 8.20 -2.04 4.49
N PRO A 145 8.65 -2.83 3.51
CA PRO A 145 8.97 -4.23 3.70
C PRO A 145 10.26 -4.41 4.54
N PRO A 146 10.39 -5.52 5.29
CA PRO A 146 11.58 -5.77 6.12
C PRO A 146 12.80 -6.22 5.30
N ASP A 147 12.58 -6.85 4.14
CA ASP A 147 13.61 -7.60 3.41
C ASP A 147 14.26 -6.81 2.26
N PHE A 148 13.72 -5.64 1.90
CA PHE A 148 14.23 -4.79 0.83
C PHE A 148 13.74 -3.34 0.98
N VAL A 149 14.26 -2.43 0.15
CA VAL A 149 13.86 -1.01 0.16
C VAL A 149 12.74 -0.77 -0.84
N ASP A 150 11.66 -0.16 -0.36
CA ASP A 150 10.55 0.36 -1.17
C ASP A 150 10.31 1.82 -0.78
N GLU A 151 10.84 2.74 -1.58
CA GLU A 151 10.71 4.18 -1.33
C GLU A 151 9.26 4.68 -1.41
N GLY A 152 8.42 4.02 -2.23
CA GLY A 152 7.00 4.35 -2.34
C GLY A 152 6.25 4.00 -1.04
N ALA A 153 6.57 2.84 -0.46
CA ALA A 153 6.06 2.43 0.83
C ALA A 153 6.45 3.40 1.94
N LEU A 154 7.74 3.72 2.04
CA LEU A 154 8.26 4.67 3.04
C LEU A 154 7.65 6.06 2.84
N GLY A 155 7.50 6.51 1.60
CA GLY A 155 6.81 7.75 1.24
C GLY A 155 5.38 7.80 1.73
N THR A 156 4.63 6.70 1.61
CA THR A 156 3.24 6.63 2.08
C THR A 156 3.11 6.88 3.59
N SER A 157 3.97 6.29 4.42
CA SER A 157 3.95 6.57 5.87
C SER A 157 4.26 8.04 6.18
N ARG A 158 5.23 8.63 5.48
CA ARG A 158 5.59 10.03 5.65
C ARG A 158 4.44 10.95 5.26
N ASP A 159 3.79 10.68 4.13
CA ASP A 159 2.63 11.46 3.67
C ASP A 159 1.46 11.35 4.66
N TYR A 160 1.22 10.15 5.19
CA TYR A 160 0.22 9.92 6.23
C TYR A 160 0.51 10.75 7.48
N CYS A 161 1.73 10.67 8.02
CA CYS A 161 2.14 11.41 9.21
C CYS A 161 2.22 12.92 8.98
N ALA A 162 2.58 13.38 7.78
CA ALA A 162 2.55 14.80 7.42
C ALA A 162 1.12 15.36 7.48
N PHE A 163 0.13 14.55 7.14
CA PHE A 163 -1.26 14.97 7.15
C PHE A 163 -1.94 14.83 8.51
N HIS A 164 -1.72 13.71 9.20
CA HIS A 164 -2.41 13.40 10.46
C HIS A 164 -1.60 13.71 11.73
N GLY A 165 -0.34 14.08 11.59
CA GLY A 165 0.63 14.07 12.67
C GLY A 165 1.21 12.67 12.89
N ASN A 166 2.27 12.60 13.69
CA ASN A 166 2.83 11.31 14.10
C ASN A 166 1.83 10.56 15.00
N PRO A 167 1.77 9.21 14.92
CA PRO A 167 0.98 8.42 15.83
C PRO A 167 1.29 8.75 17.31
N PRO A 168 0.30 8.70 18.21
CA PRO A 168 0.52 8.86 19.64
C PRO A 168 1.56 7.88 20.20
N GLU A 169 2.12 8.19 21.36
CA GLU A 169 3.10 7.30 21.99
C GLU A 169 2.49 5.90 22.22
N GLY A 170 3.18 4.87 21.72
CA GLY A 170 2.74 3.48 21.85
C GLY A 170 1.75 3.02 20.77
N GLU A 171 1.37 3.90 19.83
CA GLU A 171 0.67 3.54 18.60
C GLU A 171 1.67 3.41 17.43
N ASN A 172 1.26 2.72 16.37
CA ASN A 172 1.94 2.69 15.09
C ASN A 172 1.06 3.29 13.99
N VAL A 173 1.60 3.45 12.78
CA VAL A 173 0.88 4.08 11.67
C VAL A 173 -0.38 3.30 11.31
N ALA A 174 -0.31 1.96 11.31
CA ALA A 174 -1.48 1.12 11.04
C ALA A 174 -2.56 1.27 12.12
N SER A 175 -2.21 1.25 13.40
CA SER A 175 -3.18 1.34 14.48
C SER A 175 -3.85 2.72 14.54
N ASP A 176 -3.11 3.81 14.37
CA ASP A 176 -3.69 5.15 14.28
C ASP A 176 -4.65 5.27 13.08
N PHE A 177 -4.26 4.75 11.91
CA PHE A 177 -5.13 4.71 10.73
C PHE A 177 -6.43 3.92 10.99
N LEU A 178 -6.32 2.73 11.57
CA LEU A 178 -7.48 1.89 11.88
C LEU A 178 -8.45 2.55 12.87
N ARG A 179 -7.94 3.28 13.87
CA ARG A 179 -8.80 4.06 14.78
C ARG A 179 -9.55 5.16 14.03
N LYS A 180 -8.89 5.87 13.10
CA LYS A 180 -9.56 6.88 12.27
C LYS A 180 -10.64 6.28 11.37
N CYS A 181 -10.48 5.02 10.96
CA CYS A 181 -11.51 4.25 10.27
C CYS A 181 -12.63 3.70 11.18
N GLY A 182 -12.55 3.91 12.50
CA GLY A 182 -13.51 3.38 13.47
C GLY A 182 -13.41 1.86 13.64
N LEU A 183 -12.20 1.31 13.59
CA LEU A 183 -11.91 -0.13 13.73
C LEU A 183 -11.03 -0.40 14.97
N ASP A 184 -11.51 -0.03 16.15
CA ASP A 184 -10.71 -0.03 17.38
C ASP A 184 -10.13 -1.40 17.76
N GLU A 185 -10.90 -2.48 17.64
CA GLU A 185 -10.40 -3.82 17.97
C GLU A 185 -9.26 -4.25 17.03
N LEU A 186 -9.35 -3.91 15.75
CA LEU A 186 -8.29 -4.20 14.78
C LEU A 186 -7.09 -3.28 15.01
N ALA A 187 -7.33 -2.02 15.40
CA ALA A 187 -6.28 -1.08 15.79
C ALA A 187 -5.49 -1.58 17.00
N ASP A 188 -6.16 -2.11 18.02
CA ASP A 188 -5.50 -2.68 19.21
C ASP A 188 -4.63 -3.89 18.85
N LYS A 189 -5.09 -4.73 17.92
CA LYS A 189 -4.28 -5.82 17.37
C LYS A 189 -3.06 -5.28 16.63
N ALA A 190 -3.24 -4.31 15.73
CA ALA A 190 -2.14 -3.70 15.00
C ALA A 190 -1.11 -3.07 15.94
N ARG A 191 -1.57 -2.36 16.97
CA ARG A 191 -0.73 -1.74 18.01
C ARG A 191 0.16 -2.75 18.73
N ALA A 192 -0.36 -3.96 18.95
CA ALA A 192 0.35 -5.04 19.64
C ALA A 192 1.34 -5.80 18.74
N HIS A 193 1.45 -5.48 17.45
CA HIS A 193 2.28 -6.20 16.48
C HIS A 193 3.21 -5.25 15.71
N SER A 194 4.22 -5.82 15.07
CA SER A 194 5.23 -5.05 14.32
C SER A 194 5.00 -5.11 12.81
N PHE A 195 4.40 -6.19 12.31
CA PHE A 195 4.27 -6.42 10.87
C PHE A 195 2.85 -6.83 10.48
N GLY A 196 2.51 -6.55 9.23
CA GLY A 196 1.33 -7.06 8.55
C GLY A 196 1.71 -7.70 7.22
N VAL A 197 0.70 -8.14 6.48
CA VAL A 197 0.82 -8.67 5.13
C VAL A 197 -0.17 -8.00 4.18
N PHE A 198 0.24 -7.81 2.94
CA PHE A 198 -0.61 -7.20 1.92
C PHE A 198 -0.49 -7.86 0.56
N THR A 199 -1.33 -7.40 -0.36
CA THR A 199 -1.37 -7.81 -1.76
C THR A 199 -1.15 -6.56 -2.62
N TYR A 200 -0.28 -6.65 -3.61
CA TYR A 200 0.01 -5.53 -4.52
C TYR A 200 -1.21 -5.14 -5.35
N GLY A 201 -1.35 -3.86 -5.68
CA GLY A 201 -2.43 -3.38 -6.56
C GLY A 201 -3.83 -3.59 -5.96
N ALA A 202 -3.92 -3.88 -4.66
CA ALA A 202 -5.17 -4.20 -3.96
C ALA A 202 -5.98 -5.35 -4.62
N ILE A 203 -5.31 -6.36 -5.19
CA ILE A 203 -5.97 -7.48 -5.86
C ILE A 203 -6.10 -8.69 -4.91
N PHE A 204 -7.33 -9.06 -4.58
CA PHE A 204 -7.65 -10.18 -3.69
C PHE A 204 -9.08 -10.67 -3.91
N ALA A 205 -9.37 -11.89 -3.45
CA ALA A 205 -10.72 -12.42 -3.30
C ALA A 205 -11.07 -12.58 -1.83
N VAL A 206 -12.33 -12.38 -1.49
CA VAL A 206 -12.82 -12.54 -0.12
C VAL A 206 -14.25 -13.07 -0.13
N ARG A 207 -14.58 -13.96 0.81
CA ARG A 207 -15.96 -14.40 1.02
C ARG A 207 -16.82 -13.24 1.51
N ASN A 208 -18.02 -13.16 0.97
CA ASN A 208 -18.95 -12.09 1.27
C ASN A 208 -19.35 -12.04 2.76
N ASN A 209 -19.34 -13.17 3.46
CA ASN A 209 -19.55 -13.20 4.91
C ASN A 209 -18.45 -12.47 5.72
N LEU A 210 -17.21 -12.34 5.20
CA LEU A 210 -16.15 -11.56 5.83
C LEU A 210 -16.33 -10.06 5.56
N ILE A 211 -16.75 -9.70 4.34
CA ILE A 211 -17.13 -8.30 4.05
C ILE A 211 -18.28 -7.86 4.97
N ALA A 212 -19.27 -8.72 5.21
CA ALA A 212 -20.40 -8.43 6.07
C ALA A 212 -20.04 -8.20 7.55
N LYS A 213 -18.87 -8.67 8.01
CA LYS A 213 -18.36 -8.40 9.36
C LYS A 213 -17.80 -7.00 9.52
N TRP A 214 -17.45 -6.30 8.44
CA TRP A 214 -16.98 -4.93 8.52
C TRP A 214 -18.15 -4.03 8.94
N PRO A 215 -18.08 -3.34 10.09
CA PRO A 215 -19.16 -2.49 10.53
C PRO A 215 -19.51 -1.43 9.49
N ARG A 216 -20.79 -1.32 9.13
CA ARG A 216 -21.26 -0.39 8.10
C ARG A 216 -20.81 1.04 8.35
N LYS A 217 -20.87 1.51 9.60
CA LYS A 217 -20.42 2.85 9.98
C LYS A 217 -18.93 3.06 9.70
N SER A 218 -18.10 2.05 9.96
CA SER A 218 -16.65 2.10 9.67
C SER A 218 -16.37 2.07 8.17
N LEU A 219 -17.15 1.31 7.38
CA LEU A 219 -17.11 1.38 5.91
C LEU A 219 -17.46 2.80 5.41
N GLU A 220 -18.51 3.41 5.95
CA GLU A 220 -18.92 4.77 5.57
C GLU A 220 -17.86 5.82 5.94
N ILE A 221 -17.28 5.75 7.14
CA ILE A 221 -16.17 6.63 7.56
C ILE A 221 -14.98 6.48 6.61
N THR A 222 -14.59 5.24 6.33
CA THR A 222 -13.46 4.93 5.45
C THR A 222 -13.72 5.41 4.03
N TYR A 223 -14.93 5.17 3.50
CA TYR A 223 -15.36 5.66 2.20
C TYR A 223 -15.20 7.17 2.07
N GLN A 224 -15.72 7.94 3.04
CA GLN A 224 -15.60 9.39 3.02
C GLN A 224 -14.13 9.85 3.02
N ALA A 225 -13.26 9.16 3.76
CA ALA A 225 -11.85 9.48 3.78
C ALA A 225 -11.15 9.23 2.42
N THR A 226 -11.60 8.25 1.63
CA THR A 226 -11.05 8.00 0.29
C THR A 226 -11.38 9.08 -0.75
N LEU A 227 -12.45 9.85 -0.56
CA LEU A 227 -12.89 10.87 -1.52
C LEU A 227 -11.99 12.11 -1.53
N GLY A 228 -11.31 12.39 -0.42
CA GLY A 228 -10.55 13.64 -0.25
C GLY A 228 -9.05 13.51 -0.53
N MET A 229 -8.48 12.30 -0.49
CA MET A 229 -7.03 12.14 -0.35
C MET A 229 -6.46 10.85 -0.96
N PRO A 230 -5.44 10.95 -1.84
CA PRO A 230 -4.76 9.77 -2.39
C PRO A 230 -4.11 8.87 -1.35
N VAL A 231 -3.60 9.43 -0.24
CA VAL A 231 -2.89 8.66 0.80
C VAL A 231 -3.75 7.54 1.39
N TYR A 232 -5.07 7.76 1.52
CA TYR A 232 -5.99 6.74 2.03
C TYR A 232 -6.05 5.52 1.11
N GLY A 233 -5.93 5.68 -0.21
CA GLY A 233 -5.86 4.53 -1.11
C GLY A 233 -4.61 3.68 -0.88
N TYR A 234 -3.44 4.31 -0.70
CA TYR A 234 -2.20 3.58 -0.40
C TYR A 234 -2.20 2.97 1.01
N MET A 235 -2.87 3.61 1.97
CA MET A 235 -3.09 3.04 3.30
C MET A 235 -3.98 1.79 3.21
N LEU A 236 -5.08 1.87 2.46
CA LEU A 236 -6.01 0.76 2.30
C LEU A 236 -5.41 -0.44 1.56
N GLU A 237 -4.60 -0.20 0.52
CA GLU A 237 -3.91 -1.26 -0.23
C GLU A 237 -3.19 -2.26 0.70
N ARG A 238 -2.52 -1.75 1.73
CA ARG A 238 -1.79 -2.57 2.71
C ARG A 238 -2.65 -3.21 3.80
N MET A 239 -3.90 -2.77 3.95
CA MET A 239 -4.77 -3.21 5.03
C MET A 239 -5.90 -4.13 4.58
N TRP A 240 -6.13 -4.30 3.27
CA TRP A 240 -7.24 -5.11 2.75
C TRP A 240 -7.31 -6.50 3.36
N LEU A 241 -6.19 -7.23 3.42
CA LEU A 241 -6.18 -8.58 3.98
C LEU A 241 -6.56 -8.58 5.47
N HIS A 242 -6.09 -7.58 6.23
CA HIS A 242 -6.35 -7.46 7.66
C HIS A 242 -7.80 -7.08 7.97
N PHE A 243 -8.45 -6.26 7.14
CA PHE A 243 -9.88 -5.98 7.28
C PHE A 243 -10.75 -7.23 7.20
N PHE A 244 -10.28 -8.24 6.48
CA PHE A 244 -10.97 -9.51 6.27
C PHE A 244 -10.40 -10.67 7.08
N GLY A 245 -9.54 -10.38 8.06
CA GLY A 245 -9.15 -11.34 9.09
C GLY A 245 -7.75 -11.93 8.97
N ALA A 246 -6.89 -11.44 8.07
CA ALA A 246 -5.47 -11.79 8.13
C ALA A 246 -4.85 -11.28 9.46
N GLU A 247 -4.11 -12.14 10.15
CA GLU A 247 -3.45 -11.80 11.41
C GLU A 247 -2.26 -10.86 11.17
N PHE A 248 -1.91 -10.07 12.20
CA PHE A 248 -0.66 -9.33 12.23
C PHE A 248 0.46 -10.22 12.77
N ASP A 249 1.69 -9.95 12.35
CA ASP A 249 2.87 -10.75 12.65
C ASP A 249 3.76 -10.09 13.70
N VAL A 250 4.40 -10.93 14.52
CA VAL A 250 5.40 -10.59 15.53
C VAL A 250 4.86 -9.62 16.58
N PRO A 251 4.47 -10.15 17.76
CA PRO A 251 4.07 -9.33 18.90
C PRO A 251 5.18 -8.34 19.29
N VAL A 252 4.80 -7.10 19.59
CA VAL A 252 5.69 -6.12 20.20
C VAL A 252 5.96 -6.56 21.63
N ALA A 253 7.24 -6.62 22.03
CA ALA A 253 7.60 -6.93 23.40
C ALA A 253 6.91 -5.94 24.35
N PRO A 254 6.35 -6.39 25.49
CA PRO A 254 5.81 -5.48 26.48
C PRO A 254 6.91 -4.50 26.89
N LYS A 255 6.59 -3.20 26.97
CA LYS A 255 7.48 -2.24 27.63
C LYS A 255 7.71 -2.76 29.04
N VAL A 256 8.92 -3.23 29.34
CA VAL A 256 9.31 -3.54 30.71
C VAL A 256 9.31 -2.22 31.47
N THR A 257 8.30 -1.99 32.29
CA THR A 257 8.36 -0.91 33.28
C THR A 257 9.51 -1.28 34.20
N LEU A 258 10.62 -0.54 34.13
CA LEU A 258 11.70 -0.65 35.12
C LEU A 258 11.20 -0.06 36.45
N GLU A 259 10.22 -0.71 37.08
CA GLU A 259 9.88 -0.48 38.48
C GLU A 259 10.82 -1.32 39.35
N GLN A 260 12.10 -0.94 39.36
CA GLN A 260 12.99 -1.22 40.48
C GLN A 260 14.22 -0.32 40.34
N PRO A 261 14.51 0.57 41.30
CA PRO A 261 15.79 1.23 41.31
C PRO A 261 16.86 0.16 41.45
N LEU A 262 17.77 0.08 40.47
CA LEU A 262 18.98 -0.74 40.57
C LEU A 262 19.62 -0.50 41.94
N PRO A 263 19.97 -1.54 42.71
CA PRO A 263 20.67 -1.34 43.97
C PRO A 263 21.92 -0.52 43.69
N ARG A 264 22.09 0.61 44.39
CA ARG A 264 23.31 1.43 44.32
C ARG A 264 24.49 0.53 44.64
N GLN A 265 25.18 0.04 43.61
CA GLN A 265 26.49 -0.53 43.78
C GLN A 265 27.42 0.63 44.14
N ALA A 266 28.13 0.49 45.25
CA ALA A 266 29.19 1.40 45.64
C ALA A 266 30.18 1.55 44.46
N PRO A 267 30.73 2.75 44.22
CA PRO A 267 31.62 2.96 43.08
C PRO A 267 32.83 2.03 43.23
N MET A 268 32.91 1.07 42.31
CA MET A 268 34.09 0.24 42.14
C MET A 268 35.11 1.09 41.38
N GLU A 269 36.18 1.50 42.05
CA GLU A 269 37.29 2.19 41.39
C GLU A 269 37.93 1.24 40.37
N LEU A 270 37.55 1.40 39.11
CA LEU A 270 38.28 0.84 37.98
C LEU A 270 39.44 1.78 37.67
N GLY A 271 40.64 1.38 38.11
CA GLY A 271 41.89 2.02 37.72
C GLY A 271 42.12 1.86 36.22
N TYR A 272 41.76 2.87 35.44
CA TYR A 272 42.16 2.95 34.04
C TYR A 272 43.64 3.39 33.94
N PRO A 273 44.49 2.69 33.18
CA PRO A 273 45.80 3.24 32.84
C PRO A 273 45.61 4.50 31.99
N LYS A 274 46.35 5.57 32.35
CA LYS A 274 46.40 6.83 31.59
C LYS A 274 46.72 6.54 30.12
N ALA A 275 45.79 6.90 29.23
CA ALA A 275 46.06 6.94 27.80
C ALA A 275 47.14 8.00 27.51
N ALA A 276 48.17 7.60 26.75
CA ALA A 276 49.12 8.53 26.15
C ALA A 276 48.39 9.41 25.10
N PRO A 277 48.80 10.67 24.91
CA PRO A 277 48.14 11.56 23.96
C PRO A 277 48.36 11.07 22.53
N SER A 278 47.27 10.73 21.83
CA SER A 278 47.31 10.48 20.39
C SER A 278 47.44 11.81 19.66
N THR A 279 48.50 11.96 18.87
CA THR A 279 48.66 13.02 17.89
C THR A 279 47.64 12.82 16.77
N VAL A 280 46.61 13.67 16.73
CA VAL A 280 45.70 13.77 15.59
C VAL A 280 46.35 14.71 14.57
N ASP A 281 46.56 14.20 13.36
CA ASP A 281 47.04 14.92 12.18
C ASP A 281 45.91 15.83 11.65
N PRO A 282 46.10 17.14 11.41
CA PRO A 282 45.00 18.08 11.14
C PRO A 282 44.59 18.15 9.66
N ASN A 283 44.54 17.04 8.94
CA ASN A 283 44.33 17.05 7.47
C ASN A 283 43.25 16.08 6.95
N ASP A 284 42.09 16.01 7.59
CA ASP A 284 40.90 15.34 7.03
C ASP A 284 39.75 16.34 6.80
N ASP A 285 39.98 17.27 5.86
CA ASP A 285 39.03 18.28 5.37
C ASP A 285 38.26 17.84 4.11
N ILE A 286 38.20 16.53 3.83
CA ILE A 286 37.54 15.98 2.63
C ILE A 286 36.01 16.12 2.73
N ILE A 287 35.45 16.05 3.95
CA ILE A 287 34.00 16.12 4.18
C ILE A 287 33.47 17.55 4.00
N SER A 288 34.25 18.58 4.37
CA SER A 288 33.85 19.99 4.24
C SER A 288 33.66 20.39 2.77
N VAL A 289 34.60 20.00 1.90
CA VAL A 289 34.58 20.36 0.47
C VAL A 289 33.42 19.69 -0.26
N GLN A 290 33.10 18.44 0.06
CA GLN A 290 31.97 17.73 -0.56
C GLN A 290 30.61 18.32 -0.15
N VAL A 291 30.49 18.81 1.08
CA VAL A 291 29.27 19.46 1.57
C VAL A 291 29.07 20.83 0.90
N GLU A 292 30.13 21.60 0.70
CA GLU A 292 30.07 22.89 -0.01
C GLU A 292 29.71 22.71 -1.49
N GLU A 293 30.33 21.74 -2.19
CA GLU A 293 30.01 21.43 -3.59
C GLU A 293 28.55 20.97 -3.78
N LEU A 294 28.00 20.23 -2.81
CA LEU A 294 26.59 19.81 -2.84
C LEU A 294 25.65 20.99 -2.59
N SER A 295 26.02 21.90 -1.70
CA SER A 295 25.22 23.09 -1.40
C SER A 295 25.13 24.02 -2.62
N ASP A 296 26.24 24.21 -3.35
CA ASP A 296 26.27 25.01 -4.57
C ASP A 296 25.44 24.39 -5.71
N LYS A 297 25.45 23.05 -5.84
CA LYS A 297 24.62 22.33 -6.82
C LYS A 297 23.14 22.48 -6.50
N VAL A 298 22.75 22.43 -5.22
CA VAL A 298 21.35 22.61 -4.80
C VAL A 298 20.87 24.02 -5.11
N GLU A 299 21.68 25.04 -4.89
CA GLU A 299 21.29 26.42 -5.17
C GLU A 299 21.16 26.68 -6.68
N LYS A 300 22.07 26.12 -7.49
CA LYS A 300 21.97 26.21 -8.95
C LYS A 300 20.68 25.58 -9.48
N LEU A 301 20.30 24.41 -8.98
CA LEU A 301 19.06 23.73 -9.36
C LEU A 301 17.81 24.52 -8.93
N ARG A 302 17.85 25.21 -7.78
CA ARG A 302 16.74 26.07 -7.33
C ARG A 302 16.49 27.24 -8.28
N ILE A 303 17.56 27.87 -8.75
CA ILE A 303 17.49 28.97 -9.71
C ILE A 303 16.90 28.48 -11.03
N GLU A 304 17.38 27.36 -11.55
CA GLU A 304 16.92 26.77 -12.82
C GLU A 304 15.44 26.37 -12.78
N ILE A 305 14.98 25.79 -11.65
CA ILE A 305 13.56 25.48 -11.43
C ILE A 305 12.72 26.77 -11.38
N SER A 306 13.24 27.86 -10.81
CA SER A 306 12.53 29.15 -10.76
C SER A 306 12.36 29.75 -12.16
N GLU A 307 13.39 29.70 -13.00
CA GLU A 307 13.35 30.19 -14.38
C GLU A 307 12.40 29.37 -15.26
N LEU A 308 12.39 28.03 -15.10
CA LEU A 308 11.45 27.16 -15.79
C LEU A 308 10.00 27.44 -15.38
N ARG A 309 9.75 27.70 -14.09
CA ARG A 309 8.40 28.06 -13.61
C ARG A 309 7.90 29.35 -14.24
N GLU A 310 8.75 30.37 -14.37
CA GLU A 310 8.35 31.61 -15.02
C GLU A 310 8.18 31.45 -16.54
N THR A 311 9.01 30.62 -17.18
CA THR A 311 8.84 30.29 -18.60
C THR A 311 7.48 29.62 -18.87
N VAL A 312 7.09 28.67 -18.03
CA VAL A 312 5.79 27.98 -18.12
C VAL A 312 4.63 28.94 -17.87
N LYS A 313 4.78 29.89 -16.95
CA LYS A 313 3.76 30.91 -16.67
C LYS A 313 3.55 31.85 -17.85
N VAL A 314 4.64 32.31 -18.48
CA VAL A 314 4.59 33.14 -19.69
C VAL A 314 3.96 32.38 -20.86
N GLN A 315 4.30 31.10 -21.05
CA GLN A 315 3.68 30.26 -22.08
C GLN A 315 2.18 30.09 -21.86
N ARG A 316 1.73 29.86 -20.62
CA ARG A 316 0.29 29.77 -20.29
C ARG A 316 -0.45 31.08 -20.57
N LEU A 317 0.12 32.22 -20.22
CA LEU A 317 -0.47 33.53 -20.49
C LEU A 317 -0.55 33.82 -22.00
N SER A 318 0.47 33.41 -22.77
CA SER A 318 0.48 33.57 -24.22
C SER A 318 -0.49 32.63 -24.97
N ALA A 319 -0.83 31.48 -24.37
CA ALA A 319 -1.82 30.54 -24.90
C ALA A 319 -3.26 31.02 -24.63
N SER A 320 -3.53 31.62 -23.46
CA SER A 320 -4.83 32.23 -23.15
C SER A 320 -5.15 33.50 -23.95
N ALA A 321 -4.15 34.18 -24.50
CA ALA A 321 -4.35 35.38 -25.33
C ALA A 321 -4.63 35.07 -26.82
N ARG A 322 -4.63 33.79 -27.23
CA ARG A 322 -4.91 33.34 -28.61
C ARG A 322 -6.24 32.60 -28.75
N HIS A 323 -7.18 32.79 -27.82
CA HIS A 323 -8.55 32.28 -27.90
C HIS A 323 -9.54 33.44 -27.84
#